data_AF-A0AA41UAC2-F1
#
_entry.id   AF-A0AA41UAC2-F1
#
_cell.length_a   1.000
_cell.length_b   1.000
_cell.length_c   1.000
_cell.angle_alpha   90.00
_cell.angle_beta   90.00
_cell.angle_gamma   90.00
#
_symmetry.space_group_name_H-M   'P 1'
#
loop_
_entity.id
_entity.type
_entity.pdbx_description
1 polymer ?
#
loop_
_entity_poly.entity_id
_entity_poly.type
_entity_poly.pdbx_seq_one_letter_code
_entity_poly.pdbx_strand_id
1 'polypeptide(L)'
;MAHSTTRPTRPRADDGGPAGTDPRRRARFPWRGAAATAGVLALTAGLALTATTSAQAADPTLKELATPLGFDIGFALTSSYLNESAYKNIADTEFNYVVAENAMKWDATEPQQNQFTYTAGDQVATYAQTTGKGLYGHTLVWHSQAPGWAQSLTGTTLQSAMSNHITNVVDHYEGKVEAWDVVNEAFNDDGSRRSSFLQNGMGNGWIETAFRAARAADPTVKLCINDYSIEAVNSKSTAIYNLVSDFKARGVPIDCVGFQAHLIVGQVPSTLQQNLQRFAALGVDVRITELDIRTSTPASTSALAQQASDYRNIFTTCRAVARCQGVTIWGITDKYSWIPGVFSGQGDALVWDSNYAKKPAYAAIYAALGGGTTTPTPTPTPTPTPTPTPTPTPTPQPGACTATFAVTNAWGSGYNAQVTVTAGSARTAWTTTFTLPTGNTIANLWNGVRVGTTNPVTVTNATWNGTLATGQSTSYGFTANGTPPTGTIPVTCS
;
A
#
# COMPACT_ATOMS: atom_id res chain seq x y z
N MET A 1 -7.49 -20.68 75.82
CA MET A 1 -7.88 -22.00 76.38
C MET A 1 -8.41 -22.83 75.21
N ALA A 2 -7.95 -24.02 74.83
CA ALA A 2 -6.79 -24.88 75.11
C ALA A 2 -6.74 -25.88 73.91
N HIS A 3 -5.59 -26.06 73.26
CA HIS A 3 -4.82 -27.32 73.05
C HIS A 3 -5.48 -28.43 72.19
N SER A 4 -4.89 -28.93 71.08
CA SER A 4 -3.54 -29.49 70.80
C SER A 4 -3.41 -30.98 71.16
N THR A 5 -3.02 -31.80 70.17
CA THR A 5 -2.21 -33.05 70.30
C THR A 5 -1.53 -33.31 68.94
N THR A 6 -0.24 -32.99 68.73
CA THR A 6 1.03 -33.70 69.05
C THR A 6 1.50 -34.76 68.03
N ARG A 7 2.76 -34.56 67.60
CA ARG A 7 3.66 -35.31 66.69
C ARG A 7 4.41 -36.44 67.43
N PRO A 8 5.19 -37.35 66.78
CA PRO A 8 6.67 -37.17 66.62
C PRO A 8 7.32 -37.89 65.38
N THR A 9 8.24 -37.27 64.58
CA THR A 9 9.74 -37.29 64.51
C THR A 9 10.51 -38.53 63.96
N ARG A 10 11.14 -38.35 62.77
CA ARG A 10 12.54 -38.61 62.24
C ARG A 10 13.52 -39.66 62.87
N PRO A 11 14.50 -40.25 62.13
CA PRO A 11 15.77 -39.61 61.62
C PRO A 11 16.16 -40.01 60.15
N ARG A 12 16.88 -39.28 59.29
CA ARG A 12 18.25 -38.66 59.20
C ARG A 12 19.43 -39.66 59.10
N ALA A 13 20.15 -39.62 57.96
CA ALA A 13 21.59 -39.88 57.83
C ALA A 13 22.16 -39.03 56.66
N ASP A 14 23.27 -38.36 56.94
CA ASP A 14 24.08 -37.46 56.10
C ASP A 14 25.26 -38.25 55.45
N ASP A 15 26.03 -37.54 54.61
CA ASP A 15 27.45 -37.73 54.17
C ASP A 15 27.56 -37.70 52.63
N GLY A 16 28.41 -36.94 51.93
CA GLY A 16 29.53 -36.02 52.23
C GLY A 16 30.27 -35.80 50.88
N GLY A 17 30.68 -34.57 50.54
CA GLY A 17 31.47 -34.25 49.31
C GLY A 17 32.97 -34.59 49.46
N PRO A 18 33.96 -33.92 48.79
CA PRO A 18 34.00 -33.13 47.54
C PRO A 18 35.28 -33.38 46.66
N ALA A 19 35.53 -32.51 45.65
CA ALA A 19 36.82 -32.23 44.92
C ALA A 19 37.37 -33.31 43.95
N GLY A 20 38.12 -33.05 42.86
CA GLY A 20 38.74 -31.87 42.23
C GLY A 20 39.78 -32.36 41.17
N THR A 21 40.00 -31.55 40.11
CA THR A 21 41.23 -31.40 39.26
C THR A 21 41.83 -32.54 38.38
N ASP A 22 41.91 -32.26 37.07
CA ASP A 22 42.96 -32.47 36.00
C ASP A 22 44.21 -33.36 36.33
N PRO A 23 44.92 -34.10 35.41
CA PRO A 23 45.29 -33.69 34.04
C PRO A 23 45.58 -34.75 32.93
N ARG A 24 45.71 -34.22 31.70
CA ARG A 24 46.51 -34.62 30.49
C ARG A 24 47.38 -35.91 30.51
N ARG A 25 47.32 -36.70 29.42
CA ARG A 25 48.44 -37.26 28.59
C ARG A 25 47.87 -38.26 27.54
N ARG A 26 48.03 -38.06 26.22
CA ARG A 26 49.15 -38.34 25.29
C ARG A 26 49.65 -39.81 25.22
N ALA A 27 49.44 -40.45 24.07
CA ALA A 27 50.33 -41.36 23.33
C ALA A 27 49.71 -41.54 21.90
N ARG A 28 50.27 -41.18 20.73
CA ARG A 28 51.57 -41.41 20.02
C ARG A 28 51.89 -42.87 19.73
N PHE A 29 52.08 -43.20 18.44
CA PHE A 29 53.24 -43.80 17.73
C PHE A 29 52.76 -44.40 16.37
N PRO A 30 53.62 -44.77 15.38
CA PRO A 30 54.56 -43.95 14.57
C PRO A 30 54.54 -44.36 13.06
N TRP A 31 55.23 -43.71 12.09
CA TRP A 31 56.63 -43.89 11.64
C TRP A 31 56.82 -42.96 10.40
N ARG A 32 57.88 -42.12 10.36
CA ARG A 32 59.10 -42.19 9.51
C ARG A 32 58.81 -42.19 7.99
N GLY A 33 59.31 -41.30 7.12
CA GLY A 33 60.43 -40.35 7.16
C GLY A 33 61.14 -40.36 5.78
N ALA A 34 61.89 -39.29 5.47
CA ALA A 34 62.73 -39.05 4.26
C ALA A 34 61.99 -38.47 3.03
N ALA A 35 62.52 -37.54 2.24
CA ALA A 35 63.72 -36.69 2.30
C ALA A 35 63.51 -35.50 1.34
N ALA A 36 64.30 -34.45 1.52
CA ALA A 36 64.27 -33.19 0.80
C ALA A 36 64.70 -33.30 -0.68
N THR A 37 64.07 -32.51 -1.55
CA THR A 37 64.74 -31.86 -2.69
C THR A 37 64.09 -30.51 -2.96
N ALA A 38 64.94 -29.48 -2.95
CA ALA A 38 64.61 -28.13 -3.37
C ALA A 38 64.35 -28.10 -4.88
N GLY A 39 63.23 -27.52 -5.28
CA GLY A 39 62.90 -27.23 -6.67
C GLY A 39 62.16 -25.90 -6.71
N VAL A 40 62.86 -24.86 -7.14
CA VAL A 40 62.33 -23.53 -7.41
C VAL A 40 61.18 -23.67 -8.43
N LEU A 41 59.94 -23.46 -7.98
CA LEU A 41 58.84 -23.09 -8.88
C LEU A 41 58.32 -21.72 -8.47
N ALA A 42 58.37 -20.82 -9.44
CA ALA A 42 58.04 -19.42 -9.33
C ALA A 42 56.68 -19.18 -8.67
N LEU A 43 56.66 -18.25 -7.70
CA LEU A 43 55.45 -17.56 -7.31
C LEU A 43 54.91 -16.80 -8.53
N THR A 44 53.92 -17.36 -9.21
CA THR A 44 52.87 -16.55 -9.83
C THR A 44 51.70 -16.54 -8.85
N ALA A 45 51.73 -15.59 -7.92
CA ALA A 45 50.54 -15.18 -7.19
C ALA A 45 49.58 -14.57 -8.23
N GLY A 46 48.79 -15.42 -8.87
CA GLY A 46 47.60 -15.00 -9.56
C GLY A 46 46.65 -14.46 -8.51
N LEU A 47 46.70 -13.15 -8.29
CA LEU A 47 45.67 -12.42 -7.58
C LEU A 47 44.39 -12.56 -8.43
N ALA A 48 43.65 -13.65 -8.21
CA ALA A 48 42.28 -13.71 -8.65
C ALA A 48 41.55 -12.65 -7.85
N LEU A 49 41.44 -11.45 -8.42
CA LEU A 49 40.44 -10.47 -8.03
C LEU A 49 39.10 -11.17 -8.28
N THR A 50 38.60 -11.87 -7.28
CA THR A 50 37.18 -12.20 -7.22
C THR A 50 36.49 -10.85 -7.12
N ALA A 51 36.05 -10.32 -8.27
CA ALA A 51 35.07 -9.28 -8.31
C ALA A 51 33.83 -9.85 -7.61
N THR A 52 33.72 -9.61 -6.31
CA THR A 52 32.45 -9.73 -5.62
C THR A 52 31.56 -8.70 -6.27
N THR A 53 30.81 -9.11 -7.28
CA THR A 53 29.62 -8.38 -7.70
C THR A 53 28.76 -8.32 -6.46
N SER A 54 28.73 -7.18 -5.78
CA SER A 54 27.71 -6.89 -4.79
C SER A 54 26.39 -7.08 -5.52
N ALA A 55 25.71 -8.21 -5.29
CA ALA A 55 24.34 -8.33 -5.70
C ALA A 55 23.62 -7.17 -5.02
N GLN A 56 23.17 -6.18 -5.79
CA GLN A 56 22.29 -5.15 -5.27
C GLN A 56 21.10 -5.93 -4.68
N ALA A 57 20.95 -5.93 -3.36
CA ALA A 57 19.76 -6.48 -2.74
C ALA A 57 18.57 -5.73 -3.37
N ALA A 58 17.54 -6.47 -3.78
CA ALA A 58 16.32 -5.85 -4.27
C ALA A 58 15.79 -4.89 -3.19
N ASP A 59 15.24 -3.75 -3.60
CA ASP A 59 14.60 -2.83 -2.66
C ASP A 59 13.52 -3.59 -1.87
N PRO A 60 13.44 -3.42 -0.53
CA PRO A 60 12.49 -4.16 0.30
C PRO A 60 11.05 -3.88 -0.11
N THR A 61 10.15 -4.86 -0.02
CA THR A 61 8.73 -4.64 -0.32
C THR A 61 8.01 -3.79 0.74
N LEU A 62 6.78 -3.35 0.47
CA LEU A 62 6.00 -2.64 1.50
C LEU A 62 5.78 -3.50 2.75
N LYS A 63 5.55 -4.81 2.57
CA LYS A 63 5.49 -5.81 3.64
C LYS A 63 6.77 -5.82 4.48
N GLU A 64 7.92 -5.90 3.83
CA GLU A 64 9.23 -5.99 4.50
C GLU A 64 9.56 -4.70 5.28
N LEU A 65 9.07 -3.55 4.83
CA LEU A 65 9.18 -2.29 5.56
C LEU A 65 8.19 -2.19 6.73
N ALA A 66 6.96 -2.69 6.58
CA ALA A 66 5.90 -2.58 7.58
C ALA A 66 6.06 -3.57 8.75
N THR A 67 6.45 -4.82 8.47
CA THR A 67 6.60 -5.88 9.48
C THR A 67 7.50 -5.53 10.67
N PRO A 68 8.74 -5.01 10.52
CA PRO A 68 9.59 -4.68 11.68
C PRO A 68 9.04 -3.50 12.51
N LEU A 69 8.08 -2.74 11.97
CA LEU A 69 7.40 -1.67 12.70
C LEU A 69 6.21 -2.18 13.52
N GLY A 70 5.87 -3.46 13.43
CA GLY A 70 4.61 -3.99 13.98
C GLY A 70 3.38 -3.35 13.34
N PHE A 71 3.50 -2.93 12.07
CA PHE A 71 2.49 -2.20 11.35
C PHE A 71 1.87 -3.09 10.28
N ASP A 72 0.54 -3.14 10.25
CA ASP A 72 -0.17 -3.88 9.21
C ASP A 72 -0.28 -3.04 7.94
N ILE A 73 0.14 -3.63 6.83
CA ILE A 73 -0.21 -3.18 5.50
C ILE A 73 -1.08 -4.25 4.85
N GLY A 74 -2.37 -3.93 4.75
CA GLY A 74 -3.40 -4.85 4.31
C GLY A 74 -3.98 -4.54 2.93
N PHE A 75 -4.69 -5.51 2.38
CA PHE A 75 -5.52 -5.32 1.19
C PHE A 75 -6.84 -6.09 1.27
N ALA A 76 -7.87 -5.59 0.58
CA ALA A 76 -9.13 -6.30 0.37
C ALA A 76 -9.02 -7.33 -0.76
N LEU A 77 -9.41 -8.57 -0.45
CA LEU A 77 -9.29 -9.72 -1.32
C LEU A 77 -10.66 -10.22 -1.79
N THR A 78 -10.75 -10.43 -3.10
CA THR A 78 -11.69 -11.36 -3.73
C THR A 78 -10.88 -12.56 -4.25
N SER A 79 -11.11 -13.75 -3.67
CA SER A 79 -10.25 -14.94 -3.84
C SER A 79 -10.03 -15.36 -5.30
N SER A 80 -11.02 -15.15 -6.18
CA SER A 80 -10.90 -15.51 -7.60
C SER A 80 -9.84 -14.69 -8.34
N TYR A 81 -9.46 -13.51 -7.85
CA TYR A 81 -8.39 -12.70 -8.44
C TYR A 81 -7.00 -13.30 -8.23
N LEU A 82 -6.82 -14.21 -7.27
CA LEU A 82 -5.56 -14.95 -7.08
C LEU A 82 -5.21 -15.90 -8.25
N ASN A 83 -6.15 -16.13 -9.17
CA ASN A 83 -5.89 -16.86 -10.41
C ASN A 83 -5.07 -16.03 -11.41
N GLU A 84 -4.99 -14.71 -11.24
CA GLU A 84 -4.11 -13.85 -12.03
C GLU A 84 -2.73 -13.77 -11.38
N SER A 85 -1.70 -14.24 -12.10
CA SER A 85 -0.33 -14.30 -11.58
C SER A 85 0.19 -12.94 -11.11
N ALA A 86 -0.12 -11.86 -11.83
CA ALA A 86 0.27 -10.50 -11.45
C ALA A 86 -0.39 -10.05 -10.14
N TYR A 87 -1.70 -10.27 -9.99
CA TYR A 87 -2.44 -9.96 -8.77
C TYR A 87 -1.88 -10.77 -7.60
N LYS A 88 -1.74 -12.09 -7.77
CA LYS A 88 -1.22 -12.98 -6.73
C LYS A 88 0.20 -12.60 -6.30
N ASN A 89 1.08 -12.26 -7.25
CA ASN A 89 2.44 -11.83 -6.92
C ASN A 89 2.45 -10.57 -6.03
N ILE A 90 1.65 -9.56 -6.36
CA ILE A 90 1.53 -8.34 -5.54
C ILE A 90 0.93 -8.67 -4.17
N ALA A 91 -0.17 -9.43 -4.14
CA ALA A 91 -0.83 -9.87 -2.91
C ALA A 91 0.15 -10.59 -1.96
N ASP A 92 0.96 -11.51 -2.49
CA ASP A 92 1.91 -12.30 -1.70
C ASP A 92 3.07 -11.47 -1.15
N THR A 93 3.61 -10.56 -1.96
CA THR A 93 4.89 -9.88 -1.69
C THR A 93 4.76 -8.53 -0.98
N GLU A 94 3.67 -7.78 -1.20
CA GLU A 94 3.57 -6.38 -0.75
C GLU A 94 2.74 -6.22 0.54
N PHE A 95 2.02 -7.26 1.00
CA PHE A 95 1.09 -7.17 2.14
C PHE A 95 1.38 -8.19 3.26
N ASN A 96 1.17 -7.82 4.53
CA ASN A 96 1.21 -8.72 5.69
C ASN A 96 -0.17 -8.95 6.33
N TYR A 97 -1.23 -8.35 5.79
CA TYR A 97 -2.58 -8.41 6.34
C TYR A 97 -3.60 -8.56 5.21
N VAL A 98 -4.72 -9.21 5.45
CA VAL A 98 -5.78 -9.39 4.43
C VAL A 98 -7.16 -9.30 5.05
N VAL A 99 -8.10 -8.76 4.29
CA VAL A 99 -9.54 -8.71 4.60
C VAL A 99 -10.32 -9.29 3.43
N ALA A 100 -11.42 -9.99 3.69
CA ALA A 100 -12.34 -10.40 2.64
C ALA A 100 -13.16 -9.20 2.16
N GLU A 101 -13.11 -8.88 0.87
CA GLU A 101 -13.87 -7.75 0.32
C GLU A 101 -15.39 -7.97 0.45
N ASN A 102 -15.84 -9.21 0.21
CA ASN A 102 -17.27 -9.59 0.32
C ASN A 102 -17.50 -10.96 0.98
N ALA A 103 -16.52 -11.86 0.99
CA ALA A 103 -16.72 -13.27 1.30
C ALA A 103 -17.09 -13.58 2.77
N MET A 104 -17.00 -12.60 3.66
CA MET A 104 -17.34 -12.71 5.08
C MET A 104 -18.51 -11.80 5.50
N LYS A 105 -19.24 -11.22 4.54
CA LYS A 105 -20.48 -10.46 4.80
C LYS A 105 -21.65 -11.41 5.11
N TRP A 106 -22.72 -10.87 5.69
CA TRP A 106 -23.85 -11.66 6.17
C TRP A 106 -24.51 -12.47 5.05
N ASP A 107 -24.83 -11.86 3.91
CA ASP A 107 -25.44 -12.56 2.77
C ASP A 107 -24.56 -13.70 2.20
N ALA A 108 -23.24 -13.52 2.23
CA ALA A 108 -22.26 -14.50 1.78
C ALA A 108 -22.10 -15.67 2.77
N THR A 109 -22.32 -15.45 4.06
CA THR A 109 -22.08 -16.44 5.12
C THR A 109 -23.34 -17.12 5.64
N GLU A 110 -24.51 -16.48 5.56
CA GLU A 110 -25.80 -17.02 5.97
C GLU A 110 -26.93 -16.64 4.97
N PRO A 111 -26.86 -17.15 3.73
CA PRO A 111 -27.81 -16.79 2.67
C PRO A 111 -29.26 -17.16 2.99
N GLN A 112 -29.48 -18.19 3.81
CA GLN A 112 -30.78 -18.56 4.38
C GLN A 112 -30.63 -18.74 5.89
N GLN A 113 -31.68 -18.42 6.65
CA GLN A 113 -31.65 -18.48 8.11
C GLN A 113 -31.18 -19.85 8.61
N ASN A 114 -30.16 -19.86 9.47
CA ASN A 114 -29.51 -21.05 10.03
C ASN A 114 -28.86 -21.99 8.99
N GLN A 115 -28.65 -21.55 7.75
CA GLN A 115 -27.91 -22.28 6.73
C GLN A 115 -26.65 -21.50 6.37
N PHE A 116 -25.58 -21.80 7.11
CA PHE A 116 -24.30 -21.15 6.92
C PHE A 116 -23.50 -21.77 5.78
N THR A 117 -22.76 -20.93 5.05
CA THR A 117 -21.74 -21.35 4.11
C THR A 117 -20.49 -20.52 4.32
N TYR A 118 -19.38 -21.19 4.62
CA TYR A 118 -18.09 -20.53 4.85
C TYR A 118 -17.13 -20.67 3.68
N THR A 119 -17.54 -21.36 2.61
CA THR A 119 -16.64 -21.75 1.51
C THR A 119 -15.81 -20.58 0.96
N ALA A 120 -16.43 -19.43 0.69
CA ALA A 120 -15.72 -18.28 0.15
C ALA A 120 -14.82 -17.59 1.20
N GLY A 121 -15.29 -17.44 2.43
CA GLY A 121 -14.49 -16.84 3.51
C GLY A 121 -13.33 -17.74 3.96
N ASP A 122 -13.51 -19.07 3.93
CA ASP A 122 -12.46 -20.06 4.20
C ASP A 122 -11.34 -20.02 3.15
N GLN A 123 -11.64 -19.66 1.91
CA GLN A 123 -10.59 -19.42 0.90
C GLN A 123 -9.71 -18.22 1.29
N VAL A 124 -10.32 -17.14 1.80
CA VAL A 124 -9.58 -15.97 2.29
C VAL A 124 -8.78 -16.32 3.55
N ALA A 125 -9.39 -17.02 4.51
CA ALA A 125 -8.70 -17.42 5.74
C ALA A 125 -7.54 -18.39 5.47
N THR A 126 -7.73 -19.35 4.57
CA THR A 126 -6.68 -20.27 4.12
C THR A 126 -5.56 -19.52 3.41
N TYR A 127 -5.90 -18.55 2.55
CA TYR A 127 -4.89 -17.70 1.92
C TYR A 127 -4.07 -16.92 2.96
N ALA A 128 -4.71 -16.32 3.95
CA ALA A 128 -4.05 -15.61 5.03
C ALA A 128 -3.05 -16.53 5.77
N GLN A 129 -3.51 -17.70 6.21
CA GLN A 129 -2.69 -18.67 6.94
C GLN A 129 -1.52 -19.19 6.10
N THR A 130 -1.76 -19.62 4.87
CA THR A 130 -0.73 -20.21 4.00
C THR A 130 0.33 -19.20 3.55
N THR A 131 0.00 -17.90 3.55
CA THR A 131 0.94 -16.82 3.21
C THR A 131 1.49 -16.08 4.43
N GLY A 132 1.15 -16.54 5.64
CA GLY A 132 1.60 -15.95 6.91
C GLY A 132 1.15 -14.51 7.10
N LYS A 133 -0.07 -14.18 6.67
CA LYS A 133 -0.70 -12.87 6.86
C LYS A 133 -1.68 -12.91 8.02
N GLY A 134 -1.82 -11.79 8.73
CA GLY A 134 -2.94 -11.59 9.64
C GLY A 134 -4.25 -11.44 8.87
N LEU A 135 -5.36 -11.76 9.53
CA LEU A 135 -6.69 -11.77 8.93
C LEU A 135 -7.65 -10.85 9.69
N TYR A 136 -8.25 -9.93 8.94
CA TYR A 136 -9.31 -9.06 9.42
C TYR A 136 -10.67 -9.57 8.95
N GLY A 137 -11.63 -9.66 9.85
CA GLY A 137 -13.00 -10.06 9.55
C GLY A 137 -13.87 -8.86 9.22
N HIS A 138 -14.42 -8.83 8.00
CA HIS A 138 -15.33 -7.78 7.54
C HIS A 138 -16.54 -8.42 6.83
N THR A 139 -17.77 -8.27 7.33
CA THR A 139 -18.19 -7.69 8.62
C THR A 139 -19.39 -8.49 9.13
N LEU A 140 -19.56 -8.56 10.45
CA LEU A 140 -20.60 -9.37 11.08
C LEU A 140 -22.00 -8.76 10.92
N VAL A 141 -22.13 -7.44 11.13
CA VAL A 141 -23.43 -6.77 11.07
C VAL A 141 -23.34 -5.46 10.29
N TRP A 142 -24.05 -5.42 9.17
CA TRP A 142 -24.15 -4.25 8.30
C TRP A 142 -25.57 -4.10 7.77
N HIS A 143 -25.99 -2.85 7.53
CA HIS A 143 -27.30 -2.57 6.96
C HIS A 143 -27.41 -2.96 5.49
N SER A 144 -26.28 -3.02 4.79
CA SER A 144 -26.16 -3.47 3.40
C SER A 144 -25.64 -4.92 3.36
N GLN A 145 -25.86 -5.61 2.25
CA GLN A 145 -25.47 -7.01 2.04
C GLN A 145 -25.90 -7.95 3.20
N ALA A 146 -27.04 -7.64 3.81
CA ALA A 146 -27.76 -8.56 4.69
C ALA A 146 -28.75 -9.38 3.86
N PRO A 147 -28.95 -10.67 4.16
CA PRO A 147 -29.88 -11.50 3.39
C PRO A 147 -31.33 -11.04 3.60
N GLY A 148 -32.16 -11.16 2.56
CA GLY A 148 -33.55 -10.66 2.60
C GLY A 148 -34.40 -11.27 3.71
N TRP A 149 -34.11 -12.50 4.14
CA TRP A 149 -34.80 -13.12 5.26
C TRP A 149 -34.55 -12.34 6.57
N ALA A 150 -33.31 -11.90 6.84
CA ALA A 150 -32.96 -11.14 8.03
C ALA A 150 -33.60 -9.75 8.00
N GLN A 151 -33.60 -9.11 6.83
CA GLN A 151 -34.21 -7.79 6.63
C GLN A 151 -35.72 -7.78 6.87
N SER A 152 -36.40 -8.93 6.78
CA SER A 152 -37.85 -9.04 7.03
C SER A 152 -38.22 -9.29 8.51
N LEU A 153 -37.23 -9.52 9.38
CA LEU A 153 -37.42 -9.73 10.81
C LEU A 153 -37.46 -8.39 11.56
N THR A 154 -38.08 -8.39 12.75
CA THR A 154 -38.06 -7.27 13.70
C THR A 154 -38.06 -7.79 15.15
N GLY A 155 -37.86 -6.89 16.11
CA GLY A 155 -37.93 -7.16 17.54
C GLY A 155 -36.98 -8.26 18.00
N THR A 156 -37.46 -9.11 18.90
CA THR A 156 -36.69 -10.20 19.50
C THR A 156 -36.27 -11.26 18.50
N THR A 157 -37.06 -11.49 17.43
CA THR A 157 -36.72 -12.46 16.38
C THR A 157 -35.50 -11.99 15.58
N LEU A 158 -35.45 -10.70 15.21
CA LEU A 158 -34.27 -10.13 14.55
C LEU A 158 -33.05 -10.13 15.48
N GLN A 159 -33.23 -9.74 16.75
CA GLN A 159 -32.14 -9.76 17.73
C GLN A 159 -31.54 -11.18 17.92
N SER A 160 -32.40 -12.19 17.97
CA SER A 160 -31.98 -13.59 18.11
C SER A 160 -31.25 -14.07 16.86
N ALA A 161 -31.78 -13.74 15.67
CA ALA A 161 -31.12 -14.06 14.40
C ALA A 161 -29.74 -13.39 14.27
N MET A 162 -29.63 -12.10 14.59
CA MET A 162 -28.36 -11.37 14.59
C MET A 162 -27.35 -11.99 15.56
N SER A 163 -27.78 -12.32 16.78
CA SER A 163 -26.88 -12.92 17.77
C SER A 163 -26.42 -14.31 17.33
N ASN A 164 -27.33 -15.13 16.78
CA ASN A 164 -27.00 -16.43 16.22
C ASN A 164 -26.02 -16.33 15.04
N HIS A 165 -26.23 -15.37 14.14
CA HIS A 165 -25.33 -15.09 13.03
C HIS A 165 -23.92 -14.78 13.53
N ILE A 166 -23.81 -13.79 14.44
CA ILE A 166 -22.54 -13.38 15.05
C ILE A 166 -21.84 -14.58 15.69
N THR A 167 -22.54 -15.34 16.53
CA THR A 167 -21.94 -16.49 17.23
C THR A 167 -21.40 -17.53 16.24
N ASN A 168 -22.20 -17.99 15.28
CA ASN A 168 -21.75 -19.02 14.35
C ASN A 168 -20.59 -18.54 13.46
N VAL A 169 -20.60 -17.28 12.99
CA VAL A 169 -19.51 -16.75 12.16
C VAL A 169 -18.24 -16.56 12.98
N VAL A 170 -18.33 -15.98 14.18
CA VAL A 170 -17.16 -15.77 15.04
C VAL A 170 -16.57 -17.11 15.49
N ASP A 171 -17.40 -18.06 15.94
CA ASP A 171 -16.95 -19.40 16.35
C ASP A 171 -16.23 -20.14 15.21
N HIS A 172 -16.74 -20.07 13.97
CA HIS A 172 -16.12 -20.73 12.81
C HIS A 172 -14.70 -20.19 12.49
N TYR A 173 -14.48 -18.91 12.75
CA TYR A 173 -13.22 -18.22 12.49
C TYR A 173 -12.37 -17.98 13.74
N GLU A 174 -12.75 -18.54 14.89
CA GLU A 174 -11.99 -18.45 16.15
C GLU A 174 -10.53 -18.89 15.93
N GLY A 175 -9.60 -18.10 16.46
CA GLY A 175 -8.15 -18.33 16.30
C GLY A 175 -7.59 -18.10 14.90
N LYS A 176 -8.42 -17.70 13.92
CA LYS A 176 -7.98 -17.33 12.56
C LYS A 176 -8.05 -15.83 12.32
N VAL A 177 -9.13 -15.18 12.77
CA VAL A 177 -9.36 -13.73 12.63
C VAL A 177 -8.78 -13.01 13.85
N GLU A 178 -8.02 -11.96 13.62
CA GLU A 178 -7.39 -11.16 14.69
C GLU A 178 -8.30 -10.03 15.20
N ALA A 179 -9.14 -9.49 14.30
CA ALA A 179 -10.08 -8.43 14.61
C ALA A 179 -11.31 -8.50 13.69
N TRP A 180 -12.48 -8.17 14.24
CA TRP A 180 -13.74 -8.09 13.51
C TRP A 180 -14.28 -6.67 13.45
N ASP A 181 -14.73 -6.25 12.28
CA ASP A 181 -15.80 -5.26 12.18
C ASP A 181 -17.10 -5.91 12.65
N VAL A 182 -17.43 -5.72 13.93
CA VAL A 182 -18.67 -6.25 14.50
C VAL A 182 -19.87 -5.50 13.95
N VAL A 183 -19.75 -4.17 13.88
CA VAL A 183 -20.79 -3.27 13.38
C VAL A 183 -20.18 -2.33 12.35
N ASN A 184 -20.77 -2.32 11.16
CA ASN A 184 -20.38 -1.44 10.07
C ASN A 184 -21.47 -0.36 9.81
N GLU A 185 -21.05 0.90 9.68
CA GLU A 185 -21.86 2.02 9.16
C GLU A 185 -23.18 2.32 9.91
N ALA A 186 -23.13 2.33 11.25
CA ALA A 186 -24.33 2.53 12.07
C ALA A 186 -24.84 3.98 12.15
N PHE A 187 -24.09 4.94 11.58
CA PHE A 187 -24.41 6.37 11.66
C PHE A 187 -24.54 7.04 10.29
N ASN A 188 -25.29 8.14 10.25
CA ASN A 188 -25.34 9.09 9.14
C ASN A 188 -24.30 10.20 9.34
N ASP A 189 -24.04 10.98 8.29
CA ASP A 189 -23.05 12.08 8.30
C ASP A 189 -23.37 13.21 9.30
N ASP A 190 -24.65 13.37 9.65
CA ASP A 190 -25.10 14.32 10.68
C ASP A 190 -24.93 13.79 12.12
N GLY A 191 -24.44 12.56 12.30
CA GLY A 191 -24.26 11.90 13.60
C GLY A 191 -25.52 11.23 14.15
N SER A 192 -26.64 11.28 13.44
CA SER A 192 -27.83 10.49 13.79
C SER A 192 -27.61 8.99 13.51
N ARG A 193 -28.41 8.14 14.14
CA ARG A 193 -28.45 6.71 13.81
C ARG A 193 -28.97 6.51 12.39
N ARG A 194 -28.31 5.64 11.62
CA ARG A 194 -28.77 5.26 10.28
C ARG A 194 -30.11 4.53 10.37
N SER A 195 -31.09 4.99 9.60
CA SER A 195 -32.35 4.25 9.41
C SER A 195 -32.06 2.97 8.62
N SER A 196 -32.33 1.81 9.21
CA SER A 196 -32.10 0.48 8.63
C SER A 196 -33.02 -0.55 9.27
N PHE A 197 -33.12 -1.76 8.71
CA PHE A 197 -33.86 -2.86 9.34
C PHE A 197 -33.33 -3.18 10.75
N LEU A 198 -32.02 -3.02 10.98
CA LEU A 198 -31.38 -3.19 12.29
C LEU A 198 -31.86 -2.12 13.28
N GLN A 199 -31.76 -0.84 12.87
CA GLN A 199 -32.11 0.28 13.74
C GLN A 199 -33.62 0.39 13.99
N ASN A 200 -34.43 0.22 12.94
CA ASN A 200 -35.88 0.30 13.02
C ASN A 200 -36.48 -0.96 13.66
N GLY A 201 -35.87 -2.12 13.43
CA GLY A 201 -36.34 -3.41 13.94
C GLY A 201 -35.97 -3.66 15.40
N MET A 202 -34.85 -3.13 15.91
CA MET A 202 -34.36 -3.42 17.27
C MET A 202 -34.17 -2.19 18.17
N GLY A 203 -34.14 -0.97 17.61
CA GLY A 203 -33.85 0.25 18.37
C GLY A 203 -32.39 0.34 18.85
N ASN A 204 -32.05 1.39 19.60
CA ASN A 204 -30.65 1.78 19.86
C ASN A 204 -29.74 0.72 20.52
N GLY A 205 -30.31 -0.29 21.20
CA GLY A 205 -29.56 -1.32 21.92
C GLY A 205 -28.87 -2.35 21.02
N TRP A 206 -29.22 -2.44 19.73
CA TRP A 206 -28.75 -3.51 18.86
C TRP A 206 -27.22 -3.58 18.71
N ILE A 207 -26.54 -2.43 18.75
CA ILE A 207 -25.08 -2.37 18.63
C ILE A 207 -24.43 -3.00 19.85
N GLU A 208 -24.87 -2.64 21.06
CA GLU A 208 -24.34 -3.25 22.28
C GLU A 208 -24.59 -4.76 22.29
N THR A 209 -25.78 -5.21 21.87
CA THR A 209 -26.09 -6.63 21.72
C THR A 209 -25.11 -7.34 20.78
N ALA A 210 -24.79 -6.73 19.63
CA ALA A 210 -23.85 -7.32 18.67
C ALA A 210 -22.44 -7.49 19.27
N PHE A 211 -21.91 -6.46 19.94
CA PHE A 211 -20.60 -6.53 20.60
C PHE A 211 -20.55 -7.54 21.74
N ARG A 212 -21.62 -7.64 22.54
CA ARG A 212 -21.71 -8.66 23.60
C ARG A 212 -21.80 -10.07 23.04
N ALA A 213 -22.55 -10.29 21.96
CA ALA A 213 -22.61 -11.58 21.27
C ALA A 213 -21.25 -11.99 20.71
N ALA A 214 -20.54 -11.07 20.04
CA ALA A 214 -19.22 -11.34 19.47
C ALA A 214 -18.18 -11.66 20.55
N ARG A 215 -18.19 -10.93 21.68
CA ARG A 215 -17.30 -11.22 22.82
C ARG A 215 -17.62 -12.56 23.50
N ALA A 216 -18.90 -12.94 23.54
CA ALA A 216 -19.30 -14.22 24.12
C ALA A 216 -18.87 -15.41 23.26
N ALA A 217 -18.82 -15.23 21.94
CA ALA A 217 -18.34 -16.21 20.98
C ALA A 217 -16.81 -16.38 21.04
N ASP A 218 -16.05 -15.27 20.94
CA ASP A 218 -14.59 -15.29 21.08
C ASP A 218 -14.13 -14.25 22.13
N PRO A 219 -13.66 -14.70 23.31
CA PRO A 219 -13.17 -13.82 24.37
C PRO A 219 -11.87 -13.06 24.05
N THR A 220 -11.17 -13.42 22.98
CA THR A 220 -9.81 -12.96 22.69
C THR A 220 -9.70 -12.09 21.44
N VAL A 221 -10.58 -12.26 20.45
CA VAL A 221 -10.58 -11.46 19.21
C VAL A 221 -10.85 -9.99 19.49
N LYS A 222 -10.24 -9.09 18.70
CA LYS A 222 -10.50 -7.65 18.81
C LYS A 222 -11.83 -7.29 18.16
N LEU A 223 -12.63 -6.48 18.85
CA LEU A 223 -13.96 -6.09 18.37
C LEU A 223 -13.98 -4.62 17.99
N CYS A 224 -14.19 -4.34 16.70
CA CYS A 224 -14.16 -3.00 16.13
C CYS A 224 -15.57 -2.53 15.72
N ILE A 225 -15.79 -1.22 15.82
CA ILE A 225 -16.83 -0.52 15.04
C ILE A 225 -16.15 0.16 13.84
N ASN A 226 -16.75 0.06 12.66
CA ASN A 226 -16.18 0.60 11.42
C ASN A 226 -17.17 1.52 10.71
N ASP A 227 -16.68 2.63 10.15
CA ASP A 227 -17.51 3.59 9.43
C ASP A 227 -16.68 4.47 8.48
N TYR A 228 -17.34 5.08 7.49
CA TYR A 228 -16.76 6.07 6.57
C TYR A 228 -17.09 7.51 6.98
N SER A 229 -16.40 8.48 6.38
CA SER A 229 -16.58 9.92 6.64
C SER A 229 -16.33 10.30 8.10
N ILE A 230 -15.56 9.48 8.81
CA ILE A 230 -15.22 9.72 10.22
C ILE A 230 -13.75 10.08 10.39
N GLU A 231 -13.00 10.29 9.31
CA GLU A 231 -11.57 10.64 9.34
C GLU A 231 -11.36 12.03 9.94
N ALA A 232 -12.28 12.96 9.72
CA ALA A 232 -12.28 14.30 10.33
C ALA A 232 -13.00 14.34 11.68
N VAL A 233 -12.66 15.30 12.53
CA VAL A 233 -13.52 15.67 13.67
C VAL A 233 -14.78 16.36 13.14
N ASN A 234 -15.91 15.67 13.18
CA ASN A 234 -17.21 16.11 12.67
C ASN A 234 -18.36 15.50 13.50
N SER A 235 -19.61 15.74 13.10
CA SER A 235 -20.79 15.24 13.82
C SER A 235 -20.83 13.71 13.89
N LYS A 236 -20.59 13.01 12.77
CA LYS A 236 -20.57 11.56 12.70
C LYS A 236 -19.49 10.93 13.57
N SER A 237 -18.24 11.38 13.42
CA SER A 237 -17.13 10.87 14.21
C SER A 237 -17.29 11.19 15.70
N THR A 238 -17.94 12.30 16.05
CA THR A 238 -18.29 12.64 17.44
C THR A 238 -19.39 11.73 18.01
N ALA A 239 -20.38 11.35 17.20
CA ALA A 239 -21.40 10.38 17.62
C ALA A 239 -20.80 8.99 17.90
N ILE A 240 -19.88 8.53 17.05
CA ILE A 240 -19.12 7.29 17.29
C ILE A 240 -18.21 7.43 18.50
N TYR A 241 -17.50 8.56 18.67
CA TYR A 241 -16.68 8.82 19.85
C TYR A 241 -17.50 8.70 21.14
N ASN A 242 -18.69 9.29 21.19
CA ASN A 242 -19.58 9.22 22.34
C ASN A 242 -20.05 7.78 22.61
N LEU A 243 -20.35 7.01 21.57
CA LEU A 243 -20.70 5.59 21.68
C LEU A 243 -19.54 4.78 22.28
N VAL A 244 -18.33 4.94 21.76
CA VAL A 244 -17.14 4.24 22.26
C VAL A 244 -16.90 4.64 23.71
N SER A 245 -16.94 5.94 24.04
CA SER A 245 -16.77 6.42 25.41
C SER A 245 -17.79 5.83 26.38
N ASP A 246 -19.07 5.76 25.98
CA ASP A 246 -20.14 5.13 26.76
C ASP A 246 -19.89 3.62 26.96
N PHE A 247 -19.50 2.92 25.89
CA PHE A 247 -19.19 1.50 25.94
C PHE A 247 -18.02 1.20 26.90
N LYS A 248 -16.94 1.99 26.82
CA LYS A 248 -15.82 1.86 27.76
C LYS A 248 -16.24 2.15 29.19
N ALA A 249 -17.08 3.17 29.43
CA ALA A 249 -17.56 3.52 30.76
C ALA A 249 -18.46 2.43 31.39
N ARG A 250 -19.28 1.75 30.59
CA ARG A 250 -20.21 0.69 31.05
C ARG A 250 -19.65 -0.73 30.95
N GLY A 251 -18.41 -0.91 30.50
CA GLY A 251 -17.80 -2.23 30.31
C GLY A 251 -18.46 -3.04 29.18
N VAL A 252 -18.98 -2.38 28.15
CA VAL A 252 -19.37 -3.05 26.90
C VAL A 252 -18.08 -3.40 26.14
N PRO A 253 -17.93 -4.63 25.62
CA PRO A 253 -16.74 -5.02 24.85
C PRO A 253 -16.59 -4.13 23.61
N ILE A 254 -15.46 -3.43 23.51
CA ILE A 254 -15.04 -2.72 22.30
C ILE A 254 -13.54 -2.43 22.42
N ASP A 255 -12.81 -2.82 21.38
CA ASP A 255 -11.36 -2.82 21.38
C ASP A 255 -10.78 -1.89 20.33
N CYS A 256 -11.54 -1.57 19.28
CA CYS A 256 -11.03 -0.78 18.16
C CYS A 256 -12.09 0.06 17.44
N VAL A 257 -11.60 1.05 16.68
CA VAL A 257 -12.39 1.81 15.71
C VAL A 257 -11.69 1.76 14.35
N GLY A 258 -12.40 1.26 13.35
CA GLY A 258 -12.01 1.26 11.95
C GLY A 258 -12.47 2.56 11.26
N PHE A 259 -11.54 3.19 10.56
CA PHE A 259 -11.78 4.36 9.71
C PHE A 259 -11.65 3.89 8.28
N GLN A 260 -12.77 3.77 7.55
CA GLN A 260 -12.76 3.23 6.20
C GLN A 260 -11.80 4.03 5.30
N ALA A 261 -11.83 5.36 5.39
CA ALA A 261 -11.00 6.25 4.58
C ALA A 261 -11.18 6.08 3.06
N HIS A 262 -12.43 5.97 2.60
CA HIS A 262 -12.82 6.18 1.21
C HIS A 262 -12.79 7.68 0.84
N LEU A 263 -11.61 8.16 0.45
CA LEU A 263 -11.34 9.59 0.31
C LEU A 263 -11.38 10.06 -1.15
N ILE A 264 -11.27 11.37 -1.32
CA ILE A 264 -11.11 12.05 -2.61
C ILE A 264 -9.73 12.70 -2.61
N VAL A 265 -9.05 12.67 -3.76
CA VAL A 265 -7.76 13.34 -3.95
C VAL A 265 -7.83 14.81 -3.51
N GLY A 266 -6.87 15.23 -2.69
CA GLY A 266 -6.76 16.56 -2.11
C GLY A 266 -7.68 16.82 -0.91
N GLN A 267 -8.41 15.81 -0.43
CA GLN A 267 -9.40 15.95 0.66
C GLN A 267 -9.08 15.11 1.90
N VAL A 268 -7.82 14.72 2.10
CA VAL A 268 -7.39 14.12 3.38
C VAL A 268 -7.57 15.17 4.49
N PRO A 269 -8.38 14.89 5.52
CA PRO A 269 -8.64 15.88 6.57
C PRO A 269 -7.37 16.24 7.34
N SER A 270 -7.13 17.54 7.53
CA SER A 270 -6.03 18.03 8.39
C SER A 270 -6.18 17.59 9.85
N THR A 271 -7.40 17.24 10.27
CA THR A 271 -7.72 16.76 11.62
C THR A 271 -7.60 15.24 11.79
N LEU A 272 -7.16 14.50 10.78
CA LEU A 272 -7.06 13.03 10.83
C LEU A 272 -6.25 12.56 12.05
N GLN A 273 -5.05 13.10 12.27
CA GLN A 273 -4.21 12.67 13.39
C GLN A 273 -4.88 12.94 14.74
N GLN A 274 -5.42 14.15 14.93
CA GLN A 274 -6.14 14.55 16.15
C GLN A 274 -7.30 13.60 16.42
N ASN A 275 -8.02 13.23 15.37
CA ASN A 275 -9.19 12.38 15.48
C ASN A 275 -8.81 10.93 15.85
N LEU A 276 -7.82 10.34 15.19
CA LEU A 276 -7.26 9.05 15.58
C LEU A 276 -6.79 9.05 17.05
N GLN A 277 -6.12 10.12 17.47
CA GLN A 277 -5.62 10.28 18.84
C GLN A 277 -6.74 10.35 19.89
N ARG A 278 -7.87 11.03 19.61
CA ARG A 278 -8.97 11.08 20.60
C ARG A 278 -9.60 9.71 20.81
N PHE A 279 -9.75 8.90 19.77
CA PHE A 279 -10.23 7.52 19.92
C PHE A 279 -9.22 6.65 20.66
N ALA A 280 -7.93 6.75 20.31
CA ALA A 280 -6.86 6.08 21.04
C ALA A 280 -6.84 6.43 22.54
N ALA A 281 -7.15 7.69 22.89
CA ALA A 281 -7.23 8.16 24.27
C ALA A 281 -8.40 7.54 25.07
N LEU A 282 -9.42 6.99 24.42
CA LEU A 282 -10.47 6.18 25.07
C LEU A 282 -10.00 4.75 25.41
N GLY A 283 -8.75 4.41 25.07
CA GLY A 283 -8.16 3.09 25.35
C GLY A 283 -8.56 2.01 24.36
N VAL A 284 -8.98 2.39 23.15
CA VAL A 284 -9.21 1.50 22.01
C VAL A 284 -8.11 1.67 20.96
N ASP A 285 -7.87 0.64 20.17
CA ASP A 285 -6.99 0.69 19.02
C ASP A 285 -7.70 1.40 17.85
N VAL A 286 -6.94 1.95 16.90
CA VAL A 286 -7.49 2.56 15.68
C VAL A 286 -6.85 1.92 14.45
N ARG A 287 -7.55 1.90 13.32
CA ARG A 287 -7.05 1.33 12.07
C ARG A 287 -7.65 2.08 10.89
N ILE A 288 -6.88 2.25 9.81
CA ILE A 288 -7.44 2.60 8.51
C ILE A 288 -7.79 1.30 7.79
N THR A 289 -9.07 1.08 7.48
CA THR A 289 -9.61 -0.25 7.11
C THR A 289 -9.87 -0.45 5.62
N GLU A 290 -10.18 0.62 4.88
CA GLU A 290 -10.69 0.51 3.50
C GLU A 290 -10.11 1.62 2.59
N LEU A 291 -8.82 1.93 2.76
CA LEU A 291 -8.22 3.08 2.10
C LEU A 291 -8.28 2.98 0.57
N ASP A 292 -8.92 3.97 -0.03
CA ASP A 292 -8.78 4.34 -1.43
C ASP A 292 -8.97 5.86 -1.57
N ILE A 293 -8.37 6.46 -2.61
CA ILE A 293 -8.39 7.92 -2.78
C ILE A 293 -8.75 8.26 -4.22
N ARG A 294 -10.05 8.36 -4.50
CA ARG A 294 -10.57 8.50 -5.88
C ARG A 294 -10.32 9.87 -6.49
N THR A 295 -10.21 9.89 -7.82
CA THR A 295 -10.18 11.09 -8.66
C THR A 295 -11.05 10.88 -9.90
N SER A 296 -11.32 11.97 -10.64
CA SER A 296 -11.92 11.88 -11.97
C SER A 296 -11.08 11.02 -12.91
N THR A 297 -11.75 10.18 -13.70
CA THR A 297 -11.11 9.28 -14.67
C THR A 297 -11.16 9.85 -16.10
N PRO A 298 -10.07 9.72 -16.88
CA PRO A 298 -8.75 9.25 -16.46
C PRO A 298 -8.04 10.26 -15.54
N ALA A 299 -7.28 9.76 -14.57
CA ALA A 299 -6.52 10.60 -13.66
C ALA A 299 -5.48 11.46 -14.40
N SER A 300 -5.44 12.75 -14.08
CA SER A 300 -4.37 13.63 -14.54
C SER A 300 -3.06 13.37 -13.78
N THR A 301 -1.92 13.78 -14.36
CA THR A 301 -0.62 13.72 -13.67
C THR A 301 -0.63 14.50 -12.34
N SER A 302 -1.32 15.64 -12.28
CA SER A 302 -1.44 16.42 -11.04
C SER A 302 -2.30 15.71 -10.00
N ALA A 303 -3.38 15.03 -10.42
CA ALA A 303 -4.19 14.22 -9.52
C ALA A 303 -3.39 13.04 -8.95
N LEU A 304 -2.59 12.34 -9.77
CA LEU A 304 -1.73 11.25 -9.31
C LEU A 304 -0.63 11.73 -8.35
N ALA A 305 -0.07 12.93 -8.57
CA ALA A 305 0.91 13.53 -7.66
C ALA A 305 0.28 13.94 -6.32
N GLN A 306 -0.92 14.51 -6.35
CA GLN A 306 -1.66 14.85 -5.12
C GLN A 306 -2.08 13.57 -4.38
N GLN A 307 -2.61 12.57 -5.09
CA GLN A 307 -2.95 11.26 -4.53
C GLN A 307 -1.74 10.62 -3.82
N ALA A 308 -0.54 10.70 -4.40
CA ALA A 308 0.67 10.22 -3.75
C ALA A 308 0.95 10.94 -2.42
N SER A 309 0.78 12.26 -2.39
CA SER A 309 0.92 13.05 -1.16
C SER A 309 -0.12 12.67 -0.11
N ASP A 310 -1.35 12.42 -0.54
CA ASP A 310 -2.46 12.01 0.31
C ASP A 310 -2.23 10.63 0.95
N TYR A 311 -1.83 9.62 0.15
CA TYR A 311 -1.43 8.30 0.66
C TYR A 311 -0.28 8.41 1.66
N ARG A 312 0.77 9.17 1.35
CA ARG A 312 1.88 9.39 2.28
C ARG A 312 1.41 10.01 3.59
N ASN A 313 0.51 10.98 3.54
CA ASN A 313 -0.01 11.65 4.72
C ASN A 313 -0.76 10.67 5.64
N ILE A 314 -1.60 9.81 5.07
CA ILE A 314 -2.38 8.81 5.84
C ILE A 314 -1.46 7.80 6.52
N PHE A 315 -0.51 7.21 5.78
CA PHE A 315 0.44 6.26 6.36
C PHE A 315 1.31 6.90 7.44
N THR A 316 1.82 8.11 7.20
CA THR A 316 2.62 8.85 8.20
C THR A 316 1.79 9.18 9.44
N THR A 317 0.54 9.60 9.25
CA THR A 317 -0.38 9.95 10.34
C THR A 317 -0.73 8.74 11.20
N CYS A 318 -1.07 7.61 10.59
CA CYS A 318 -1.34 6.37 11.34
C CYS A 318 -0.11 5.94 12.14
N ARG A 319 1.08 5.90 11.52
CA ARG A 319 2.34 5.58 12.23
C ARG A 319 2.67 6.52 13.40
N ALA A 320 2.20 7.76 13.36
CA ALA A 320 2.40 8.73 14.43
C ALA A 320 1.42 8.57 15.61
N VAL A 321 0.45 7.66 15.53
CA VAL A 321 -0.48 7.31 16.61
C VAL A 321 -0.14 5.92 17.12
N ALA A 322 0.36 5.80 18.34
CA ALA A 322 0.90 4.55 18.88
C ALA A 322 -0.09 3.36 18.89
N ARG A 323 -1.40 3.65 18.93
CA ARG A 323 -2.49 2.65 18.87
C ARG A 323 -3.07 2.48 17.46
N CYS A 324 -2.45 3.05 16.44
CA CYS A 324 -2.86 2.81 15.06
C CYS A 324 -2.19 1.54 14.56
N GLN A 325 -2.99 0.50 14.34
CA GLN A 325 -2.47 -0.85 14.05
C GLN A 325 -1.96 -0.99 12.62
N GLY A 326 -2.47 -0.19 11.69
CA GLY A 326 -2.08 -0.27 10.30
C GLY A 326 -3.05 0.40 9.33
N VAL A 327 -2.77 0.18 8.05
CA VAL A 327 -3.56 0.66 6.91
C VAL A 327 -3.86 -0.51 5.98
N THR A 328 -5.15 -0.74 5.72
CA THR A 328 -5.64 -1.67 4.71
C THR A 328 -6.15 -0.89 3.51
N ILE A 329 -5.71 -1.27 2.31
CA ILE A 329 -6.11 -0.66 1.04
C ILE A 329 -7.30 -1.46 0.48
N TRP A 330 -8.36 -0.80 0.00
CA TRP A 330 -9.58 -1.49 -0.46
C TRP A 330 -9.46 -2.03 -1.89
N GLY A 331 -8.46 -2.90 -2.08
CA GLY A 331 -8.11 -3.55 -3.33
C GLY A 331 -6.61 -3.44 -3.63
N ILE A 332 -6.19 -4.03 -4.76
CA ILE A 332 -4.80 -3.95 -5.24
C ILE A 332 -4.69 -3.01 -6.46
N THR A 333 -5.48 -3.30 -7.50
CA THR A 333 -5.39 -2.67 -8.82
C THR A 333 -6.65 -1.92 -9.18
N ASP A 334 -6.50 -0.76 -9.81
CA ASP A 334 -7.61 0.03 -10.35
C ASP A 334 -8.52 -0.78 -11.31
N LYS A 335 -8.03 -1.88 -11.90
CA LYS A 335 -8.80 -2.82 -12.72
C LYS A 335 -10.02 -3.37 -12.00
N TYR A 336 -9.91 -3.59 -10.68
CA TYR A 336 -10.94 -4.25 -9.85
C TYR A 336 -11.51 -3.35 -8.77
N SER A 337 -11.17 -2.06 -8.76
CA SER A 337 -11.74 -1.13 -7.79
C SER A 337 -13.26 -1.10 -7.90
N TRP A 338 -13.94 -1.09 -6.75
CA TRP A 338 -15.39 -0.91 -6.66
C TRP A 338 -15.86 0.49 -7.09
N ILE A 339 -14.96 1.49 -7.05
CA ILE A 339 -15.29 2.91 -7.20
C ILE A 339 -15.97 3.24 -8.53
N PRO A 340 -15.48 2.81 -9.71
CA PRO A 340 -16.15 3.12 -10.97
C PRO A 340 -17.59 2.56 -11.06
N GLY A 341 -17.89 1.48 -10.33
CA GLY A 341 -19.22 0.89 -10.25
C GLY A 341 -20.21 1.68 -9.39
N VAL A 342 -19.71 2.48 -8.44
CA VAL A 342 -20.54 3.25 -7.49
C VAL A 342 -20.52 4.75 -7.78
N PHE A 343 -19.37 5.29 -8.18
CA PHE A 343 -19.16 6.70 -8.45
C PHE A 343 -18.82 6.91 -9.93
N SER A 344 -19.84 7.18 -10.74
CA SER A 344 -19.68 7.43 -12.18
C SER A 344 -18.65 8.52 -12.47
N GLY A 345 -17.71 8.24 -13.37
CA GLY A 345 -16.62 9.15 -13.75
C GLY A 345 -15.51 9.31 -12.70
N GLN A 346 -15.52 8.51 -11.63
CA GLN A 346 -14.49 8.47 -10.60
C GLN A 346 -13.81 7.09 -10.58
N GLY A 347 -12.56 7.05 -10.14
CA GLY A 347 -11.75 5.83 -10.12
C GLY A 347 -10.28 6.16 -9.88
N ASP A 348 -9.39 5.37 -10.49
CA ASP A 348 -7.93 5.50 -10.40
C ASP A 348 -7.46 5.73 -8.95
N ALA A 349 -8.02 4.99 -8.00
CA ALA A 349 -7.97 5.28 -6.57
C ALA A 349 -6.94 4.46 -5.79
N LEU A 350 -6.51 3.32 -6.34
CA LEU A 350 -5.65 2.34 -5.69
C LEU A 350 -4.16 2.59 -6.00
N VAL A 351 -3.29 1.72 -5.52
CA VAL A 351 -1.82 1.91 -5.59
C VAL A 351 -1.21 1.33 -6.87
N TRP A 352 -1.87 0.36 -7.50
CA TRP A 352 -1.52 -0.16 -8.81
C TRP A 352 -2.57 0.22 -9.84
N ASP A 353 -2.14 0.58 -11.04
CA ASP A 353 -3.06 0.88 -12.16
C ASP A 353 -3.69 -0.41 -12.70
N SER A 354 -4.55 -0.27 -13.72
CA SER A 354 -5.27 -1.38 -14.34
C SER A 354 -4.39 -2.41 -15.06
N ASN A 355 -3.09 -2.12 -15.24
CA ASN A 355 -2.09 -3.01 -15.83
C ASN A 355 -1.10 -3.53 -14.78
N TYR A 356 -1.39 -3.36 -13.48
CA TYR A 356 -0.52 -3.73 -12.37
C TYR A 356 0.80 -2.95 -12.33
N ALA A 357 0.87 -1.77 -12.95
CA ALA A 357 2.01 -0.88 -12.78
C ALA A 357 1.85 -0.05 -11.50
N LYS A 358 2.96 0.11 -10.75
CA LYS A 358 3.01 0.94 -9.53
C LYS A 358 2.71 2.40 -9.89
N LYS A 359 1.71 3.00 -9.25
CA LYS A 359 1.41 4.44 -9.37
C LYS A 359 2.32 5.26 -8.45
N PRO A 360 2.38 6.60 -8.61
CA PRO A 360 3.13 7.47 -7.68
C PRO A 360 2.80 7.26 -6.20
N ALA A 361 1.57 6.83 -5.89
CA ALA A 361 1.15 6.43 -4.55
C ALA A 361 2.04 5.33 -3.93
N TYR A 362 2.52 4.36 -4.71
CA TYR A 362 3.38 3.29 -4.20
C TYR A 362 4.68 3.85 -3.60
N ALA A 363 5.38 4.70 -4.35
CA ALA A 363 6.63 5.30 -3.89
C ALA A 363 6.42 6.18 -2.65
N ALA A 364 5.25 6.81 -2.54
CA ALA A 364 4.90 7.65 -1.41
C ALA A 364 4.62 6.83 -0.13
N ILE A 365 3.95 5.67 -0.26
CA ILE A 365 3.75 4.71 0.84
C ILE A 365 5.09 4.09 1.24
N TYR A 366 5.89 3.67 0.27
CA TYR A 366 7.23 3.12 0.49
C TYR A 366 8.09 4.05 1.35
N ALA A 367 8.16 5.33 0.99
CA ALA A 367 8.86 6.34 1.78
C ALA A 367 8.22 6.56 3.16
N ALA A 368 6.88 6.54 3.25
CA ALA A 368 6.17 6.66 4.53
C ALA A 368 6.45 5.49 5.49
N LEU A 369 6.82 4.32 4.96
CA LEU A 369 7.22 3.14 5.75
C LEU A 369 8.73 3.11 6.07
N GLY A 370 9.47 4.15 5.68
CA GLY A 370 10.91 4.28 5.98
C GLY A 370 11.83 3.69 4.91
N GLY A 371 11.30 3.30 3.76
CA GLY A 371 12.10 2.93 2.62
C GLY A 371 12.90 4.13 2.10
N GLY A 372 14.22 3.98 2.04
CA GLY A 372 15.09 5.00 1.46
C GLY A 372 14.88 5.04 -0.04
N THR A 373 14.76 6.24 -0.62
CA THR A 373 14.85 6.36 -2.08
C THR A 373 16.27 5.97 -2.46
N THR A 374 16.47 4.80 -3.06
CA THR A 374 17.65 4.52 -3.87
C THR A 374 17.55 5.41 -5.10
N THR A 375 17.88 6.70 -4.94
CA THR A 375 18.34 7.48 -6.09
C THR A 375 19.53 6.70 -6.65
N PRO A 376 19.51 6.22 -7.90
CA PRO A 376 20.67 5.57 -8.46
C PRO A 376 21.84 6.54 -8.33
N THR A 377 22.83 6.14 -7.53
CA THR A 377 24.10 6.85 -7.43
C THR A 377 24.68 6.89 -8.86
N PRO A 378 25.06 8.05 -9.41
CA PRO A 378 25.70 8.09 -10.72
C PRO A 378 26.93 7.19 -10.68
N THR A 379 26.94 6.15 -11.51
CA THR A 379 28.08 5.26 -11.70
C THR A 379 29.34 6.10 -11.98
N PRO A 380 30.46 5.89 -11.27
CA PRO A 380 31.68 6.66 -11.52
C PRO A 380 32.11 6.46 -12.98
N THR A 381 32.19 7.57 -13.71
CA THR A 381 32.65 7.61 -15.10
C THR A 381 34.11 7.13 -15.17
N PRO A 382 34.47 6.21 -16.10
CA PRO A 382 35.87 5.79 -16.25
C PRO A 382 36.75 6.96 -16.67
N THR A 383 37.94 7.03 -16.07
CA THR A 383 38.98 8.04 -16.32
C THR A 383 39.28 8.19 -17.82
N PRO A 384 39.14 9.39 -18.41
CA PRO A 384 39.43 9.59 -19.84
C PRO A 384 40.93 9.70 -20.11
N THR A 385 41.37 9.02 -21.17
CA THR A 385 42.65 9.19 -21.87
C THR A 385 42.79 10.63 -22.42
N PRO A 386 43.97 11.27 -22.37
CA PRO A 386 44.11 12.70 -22.65
C PRO A 386 44.13 13.05 -24.15
N THR A 387 43.18 13.89 -24.59
CA THR A 387 43.27 14.72 -25.81
C THR A 387 42.41 16.00 -25.64
N PRO A 388 42.66 17.05 -26.44
CA PRO A 388 43.25 18.33 -26.07
C PRO A 388 42.29 19.36 -25.44
N THR A 389 42.88 20.34 -24.77
CA THR A 389 42.29 21.47 -24.03
C THR A 389 41.07 22.14 -24.71
N PRO A 390 39.90 22.25 -24.05
CA PRO A 390 38.79 23.03 -24.54
C PRO A 390 38.94 24.53 -24.24
N THR A 391 38.71 25.33 -25.30
CA THR A 391 38.41 26.77 -25.28
C THR A 391 37.08 27.04 -24.55
N PRO A 392 36.92 28.15 -23.80
CA PRO A 392 35.76 28.40 -22.93
C PRO A 392 34.43 28.46 -23.70
N THR A 393 33.45 27.68 -23.22
CA THR A 393 32.04 27.73 -23.66
C THR A 393 31.33 28.94 -23.05
N PRO A 394 30.61 29.77 -23.84
CA PRO A 394 29.91 30.95 -23.34
C PRO A 394 28.69 30.60 -22.50
N THR A 395 28.47 31.41 -21.47
CA THR A 395 27.29 31.47 -20.59
C THR A 395 25.99 31.58 -21.41
N PRO A 396 24.87 30.93 -21.02
CA PRO A 396 23.60 31.06 -21.73
C PRO A 396 23.13 32.51 -21.72
N GLN A 397 23.03 33.11 -22.90
CA GLN A 397 22.54 34.46 -23.07
C GLN A 397 21.01 34.49 -22.88
N PRO A 398 20.46 35.35 -22.00
CA PRO A 398 19.03 35.62 -21.93
C PRO A 398 18.57 36.23 -23.26
N GLY A 399 17.70 35.53 -23.99
CA GLY A 399 17.16 35.97 -25.28
C GLY A 399 16.97 34.86 -26.32
N ALA A 400 17.48 33.65 -26.08
CA ALA A 400 17.32 32.52 -27.00
C ALA A 400 15.90 31.94 -27.00
N CYS A 401 15.47 31.40 -28.13
CA CYS A 401 14.21 30.68 -28.26
C CYS A 401 14.13 29.50 -27.28
N THR A 402 12.92 29.22 -26.80
CA THR A 402 12.62 28.07 -25.96
C THR A 402 11.67 27.12 -26.68
N ALA A 403 11.79 25.82 -26.42
CA ALA A 403 10.83 24.86 -26.94
C ALA A 403 10.41 23.85 -25.85
N THR A 404 9.14 23.47 -25.87
CA THR A 404 8.55 22.50 -24.92
C THR A 404 7.92 21.33 -25.65
N PHE A 405 8.21 20.11 -25.20
CA PHE A 405 7.67 18.88 -25.75
C PHE A 405 6.48 18.38 -24.93
N ALA A 406 5.40 17.96 -25.59
CA ALA A 406 4.25 17.32 -24.95
C ALA A 406 3.72 16.17 -25.80
N VAL A 407 3.44 15.02 -25.18
CA VAL A 407 2.66 13.95 -25.81
C VAL A 407 1.19 14.37 -25.78
N THR A 408 0.52 14.41 -26.93
CA THR A 408 -0.86 14.88 -27.07
C THR A 408 -1.88 13.74 -27.13
N ASN A 409 -1.48 12.57 -27.60
CA ASN A 409 -2.30 11.36 -27.60
C ASN A 409 -1.39 10.12 -27.68
N ALA A 410 -1.73 9.00 -27.04
CA ALA A 410 -0.95 7.77 -27.08
C ALA A 410 -1.82 6.52 -27.21
N TRP A 411 -1.31 5.50 -27.90
CA TRP A 411 -1.91 4.18 -28.06
C TRP A 411 -0.83 3.10 -27.95
N GLY A 412 -1.24 1.83 -27.91
CA GLY A 412 -0.34 0.72 -27.52
C GLY A 412 0.98 0.60 -28.30
N SER A 413 1.05 1.09 -29.54
CA SER A 413 2.26 1.02 -30.38
C SER A 413 2.74 2.37 -30.94
N GLY A 414 2.14 3.49 -30.54
CA GLY A 414 2.53 4.81 -31.04
C GLY A 414 1.88 5.98 -30.31
N TYR A 415 2.26 7.20 -30.67
CA TYR A 415 1.73 8.42 -30.06
C TYR A 415 1.85 9.63 -30.99
N ASN A 416 1.00 10.61 -30.74
CA ASN A 416 1.17 11.97 -31.25
C ASN A 416 1.86 12.82 -30.20
N ALA A 417 2.81 13.65 -30.63
CA ALA A 417 3.46 14.64 -29.80
C ALA A 417 3.46 16.00 -30.50
N GLN A 418 3.50 17.05 -29.70
CA GLN A 418 3.59 18.44 -30.12
C GLN A 418 4.81 19.08 -29.47
N VAL A 419 5.52 19.89 -30.25
CA VAL A 419 6.57 20.78 -29.75
C VAL A 419 6.12 22.21 -29.98
N THR A 420 6.08 22.98 -28.90
CA THR A 420 5.76 24.41 -28.92
C THR A 420 7.05 25.21 -28.84
N VAL A 421 7.25 26.11 -29.81
CA VAL A 421 8.44 26.95 -29.97
C VAL A 421 8.06 28.38 -29.65
N THR A 422 8.78 29.02 -28.73
CA THR A 422 8.55 30.41 -28.29
C THR A 422 9.80 31.25 -28.54
N ALA A 423 9.63 32.36 -29.26
CA ALA A 423 10.73 33.24 -29.61
C ALA A 423 11.09 34.19 -28.45
N GLY A 424 12.28 34.03 -27.86
CA GLY A 424 12.83 34.98 -26.87
C GLY A 424 13.17 36.35 -27.47
N SER A 425 13.38 36.41 -28.79
CA SER A 425 13.54 37.62 -29.60
C SER A 425 12.99 37.39 -31.00
N ALA A 426 12.56 38.45 -31.70
CA ALA A 426 12.05 38.38 -33.07
C ALA A 426 13.01 37.61 -34.00
N ARG A 427 12.45 36.72 -34.84
CA ARG A 427 13.20 35.80 -35.70
C ARG A 427 12.40 35.43 -36.95
N THR A 428 13.10 35.02 -38.00
CA THR A 428 12.52 34.62 -39.30
C THR A 428 12.60 33.11 -39.55
N ALA A 429 13.31 32.37 -38.70
CA ALA A 429 13.43 30.93 -38.73
C ALA A 429 13.62 30.38 -37.30
N TRP A 430 13.33 29.10 -37.12
CA TRP A 430 13.63 28.37 -35.89
C TRP A 430 14.02 26.94 -36.21
N THR A 431 14.91 26.39 -35.39
CA THR A 431 15.29 24.97 -35.41
C THR A 431 15.18 24.40 -34.02
N THR A 432 14.66 23.17 -33.93
CA THR A 432 14.57 22.42 -32.68
C THR A 432 15.31 21.10 -32.78
N THR A 433 15.94 20.67 -31.68
CA THR A 433 16.57 19.36 -31.58
C THR A 433 16.18 18.69 -30.28
N PHE A 434 15.81 17.41 -30.35
CA PHE A 434 15.42 16.59 -29.21
C PHE A 434 15.70 15.10 -29.46
N THR A 435 15.79 14.31 -28.40
CA THR A 435 16.08 12.86 -28.49
C THR A 435 14.85 12.06 -28.08
N LEU A 436 14.39 11.17 -28.96
CA LEU A 436 13.31 10.23 -28.65
C LEU A 436 13.85 8.99 -27.91
N PRO A 437 13.03 8.29 -27.11
CA PRO A 437 13.46 7.05 -26.46
C PRO A 437 13.94 6.00 -27.47
N THR A 438 14.88 5.15 -27.09
CA THR A 438 15.42 4.09 -27.95
C THR A 438 14.28 3.24 -28.54
N GLY A 439 14.38 2.93 -29.83
CA GLY A 439 13.36 2.15 -30.56
C GLY A 439 12.17 2.98 -31.07
N ASN A 440 12.08 4.27 -30.73
CA ASN A 440 11.06 5.15 -31.29
C ASN A 440 11.46 5.68 -32.69
N THR A 441 10.47 5.80 -33.58
CA THR A 441 10.66 6.40 -34.90
C THR A 441 9.52 7.34 -35.24
N ILE A 442 9.80 8.49 -35.85
CA ILE A 442 8.76 9.39 -36.37
C ILE A 442 8.20 8.83 -37.68
N ALA A 443 6.89 8.58 -37.70
CA ALA A 443 6.14 8.07 -38.85
C ALA A 443 5.62 9.20 -39.75
N ASN A 444 5.14 10.29 -39.16
CA ASN A 444 4.66 11.47 -39.89
C ASN A 444 4.92 12.74 -39.08
N LEU A 445 5.11 13.89 -39.74
CA LEU A 445 5.35 15.18 -39.10
C LEU A 445 4.62 16.29 -39.88
N TRP A 446 3.99 17.22 -39.16
CA TRP A 446 3.28 18.36 -39.73
C TRP A 446 3.73 19.68 -39.11
N ASN A 447 3.56 20.78 -39.84
CA ASN A 447 3.93 22.15 -39.46
C ASN A 447 5.43 22.34 -39.14
N GLY A 448 6.29 21.45 -39.65
CA GLY A 448 7.75 21.55 -39.59
C GLY A 448 8.39 20.67 -40.66
N VAL A 449 9.69 20.76 -40.81
CA VAL A 449 10.48 19.94 -41.75
C VAL A 449 11.58 19.25 -40.98
N ARG A 450 11.60 17.91 -41.01
CA ARG A 450 12.66 17.13 -40.37
C ARG A 450 13.91 17.15 -41.24
N VAL A 451 15.07 17.40 -40.64
CA VAL A 451 16.37 17.47 -41.33
C VAL A 451 17.34 16.46 -40.72
N GLY A 452 17.99 15.64 -41.56
CA GLY A 452 19.06 14.73 -41.14
C GLY A 452 18.60 13.46 -40.42
N THR A 453 19.34 13.08 -39.37
CA THR A 453 19.36 11.76 -38.71
C THR A 453 18.03 11.30 -38.11
N THR A 454 17.95 9.99 -37.83
CA THR A 454 16.77 9.39 -37.21
C THR A 454 16.60 9.77 -35.73
N ASN A 455 17.69 9.89 -34.98
CA ASN A 455 17.73 10.34 -33.58
C ASN A 455 19.17 10.81 -33.26
N PRO A 456 19.44 12.01 -32.70
CA PRO A 456 18.47 13.04 -32.32
C PRO A 456 17.67 13.56 -33.51
N VAL A 457 16.42 13.95 -33.24
CA VAL A 457 15.49 14.51 -34.21
C VAL A 457 15.73 16.02 -34.30
N THR A 458 15.99 16.50 -35.51
CA THR A 458 16.09 17.94 -35.80
C THR A 458 14.92 18.36 -36.70
N VAL A 459 14.21 19.41 -36.30
CA VAL A 459 13.05 19.96 -37.03
C VAL A 459 13.22 21.46 -37.23
N THR A 460 13.14 21.91 -38.47
CA THR A 460 13.11 23.33 -38.86
C THR A 460 11.69 23.78 -39.15
N ASN A 461 11.46 25.09 -39.19
CA ASN A 461 10.17 25.66 -39.54
C ASN A 461 9.67 25.23 -40.94
N ALA A 462 8.35 25.14 -41.09
CA ALA A 462 7.71 25.13 -42.39
C ALA A 462 7.82 26.53 -43.03
N THR A 463 7.56 26.62 -44.33
CA THR A 463 7.73 27.87 -45.12
C THR A 463 6.89 29.05 -44.60
N TRP A 464 5.83 28.79 -43.86
CA TRP A 464 4.86 29.80 -43.41
C TRP A 464 4.90 30.11 -41.89
N ASN A 465 5.63 29.35 -41.08
CA ASN A 465 5.66 29.53 -39.61
C ASN A 465 7.04 29.85 -39.02
N GLY A 466 8.02 30.25 -39.84
CA GLY A 466 9.35 30.63 -39.37
C GLY A 466 9.40 32.00 -38.69
N THR A 467 8.58 32.95 -39.14
CA THR A 467 8.60 34.33 -38.63
C THR A 467 7.80 34.45 -37.34
N LEU A 468 8.48 34.79 -36.24
CA LEU A 468 7.90 34.99 -34.91
C LEU A 468 8.38 36.32 -34.33
N ALA A 469 7.47 37.15 -33.82
CA ALA A 469 7.85 38.30 -33.01
C ALA A 469 8.28 37.86 -31.60
N THR A 470 8.93 38.76 -30.85
CA THR A 470 9.32 38.49 -29.46
C THR A 470 8.11 38.05 -28.62
N GLY A 471 8.24 36.92 -27.91
CA GLY A 471 7.19 36.31 -27.09
C GLY A 471 6.15 35.50 -27.88
N GLN A 472 6.15 35.54 -29.22
CA GLN A 472 5.23 34.72 -30.00
C GLN A 472 5.65 33.25 -30.04
N SER A 473 4.64 32.40 -30.15
CA SER A 473 4.81 30.95 -30.20
C SER A 473 4.19 30.34 -31.45
N THR A 474 4.81 29.27 -31.94
CA THR A 474 4.21 28.36 -32.92
C THR A 474 4.32 26.93 -32.43
N SER A 475 3.72 25.98 -33.13
CA SER A 475 3.82 24.57 -32.77
C SER A 475 3.82 23.68 -34.00
N TYR A 476 4.59 22.60 -33.91
CA TYR A 476 4.56 21.50 -34.86
C TYR A 476 4.29 20.20 -34.13
N GLY A 477 3.80 19.21 -34.85
CA GLY A 477 3.48 17.92 -34.26
C GLY A 477 3.93 16.76 -35.14
N PHE A 478 3.99 15.59 -34.54
CA PHE A 478 4.37 14.37 -35.24
C PHE A 478 3.71 13.15 -34.62
N THR A 479 3.56 12.11 -35.43
CA THR A 479 3.21 10.76 -34.99
C THR A 479 4.48 9.94 -34.91
N ALA A 480 4.71 9.26 -33.78
CA ALA A 480 5.80 8.33 -33.57
C ALA A 480 5.28 6.92 -33.34
N ASN A 481 6.01 5.94 -33.87
CA ASN A 481 5.89 4.53 -33.51
C ASN A 481 6.84 4.26 -32.34
N GLY A 482 6.37 3.50 -31.36
CA GLY A 482 7.12 3.16 -30.14
C GLY A 482 6.46 3.69 -28.88
N THR A 483 7.09 3.39 -27.73
CA THR A 483 6.56 3.74 -26.42
C THR A 483 6.71 5.25 -26.15
N PRO A 484 5.63 5.96 -25.77
CA PRO A 484 5.70 7.38 -25.43
C PRO A 484 6.71 7.65 -24.31
N PRO A 485 7.44 8.78 -24.33
CA PRO A 485 8.33 9.16 -23.25
C PRO A 485 7.53 9.39 -21.95
N THR A 486 8.03 8.86 -20.83
CA THR A 486 7.41 8.97 -19.50
C THR A 486 7.88 10.18 -18.68
N GLY A 487 8.67 11.08 -19.29
CA GLY A 487 9.22 12.29 -18.67
C GLY A 487 9.40 13.43 -19.67
N THR A 488 9.86 14.59 -19.18
CA THR A 488 10.09 15.75 -20.04
C THR A 488 11.24 15.48 -20.99
N ILE A 489 10.99 15.59 -22.30
CA ILE A 489 12.05 15.59 -23.31
C ILE A 489 12.62 17.02 -23.39
N PRO A 490 13.91 17.23 -23.08
CA PRO A 490 14.54 18.52 -23.32
C PRO A 490 14.56 18.82 -24.81
N VAL A 491 14.11 20.02 -25.18
CA VAL A 491 14.17 20.49 -26.56
C VAL A 491 15.06 21.72 -26.60
N THR A 492 16.14 21.65 -27.37
CA THR A 492 16.95 22.84 -27.67
C THR A 492 16.30 23.60 -28.80
N CYS A 493 16.24 24.93 -28.70
CA CYS A 493 15.78 25.79 -29.80
C CYS A 493 16.87 26.82 -30.16
N SER A 494 17.08 27.02 -31.46
CA SER A 494 18.01 28.03 -32.00
C SER A 494 17.32 28.91 -33.02
#